data_AF-G5AFZ3-F1
#
_entry.id   AF-G5AFZ3-F1
#
_cell.length_a   1.000
_cell.length_b   1.000
_cell.length_c   1.000
_cell.angle_alpha   90.00
_cell.angle_beta   90.00
_cell.angle_gamma   90.00
#
_symmetry.space_group_name_H-M   'P 1'
#
loop_
_entity.id
_entity.type
_entity.pdbx_description
1 polymer ?
#
loop_
_entity_poly.entity_id
_entity_poly.type
_entity_poly.pdbx_seq_one_letter_code
_entity_poly.pdbx_strand_id
1 'polypeptide(L)'
;MLAIVNLVLRYHHANAALEQSTRVITDFLGPSPFLSLSDACKFGSITLLEWIWEASCTREADRTPGWSLANFLRSDQHYLKWQFAKALEAAATRGDLRMVEWIFAHFPGC
;
A
#
# COMPACT_ATOMS: atom_id res chain seq x y z
N MET A 1 -1.09 2.25 -10.39
CA MET A 1 -1.26 0.78 -10.54
C MET A 1 0.11 0.14 -10.63
N LEU A 2 0.33 -0.99 -9.93
CA LEU A 2 1.62 -1.68 -9.90
C LEU A 2 2.03 -2.19 -11.29
N ALA A 3 3.34 -2.22 -11.56
CA ALA A 3 3.88 -2.62 -12.87
C ALA A 3 3.49 -4.06 -13.24
N ILE A 4 3.47 -4.98 -12.27
CA ILE A 4 3.09 -6.38 -12.49
C ILE A 4 1.62 -6.54 -12.90
N VAL A 5 0.73 -5.75 -12.28
CA VAL A 5 -0.70 -5.74 -12.63
C VAL A 5 -0.87 -5.19 -14.05
N ASN A 6 -0.21 -4.07 -14.36
CA ASN A 6 -0.20 -3.51 -15.71
C ASN A 6 0.31 -4.50 -16.76
N LEU A 7 1.34 -5.28 -16.45
CA LEU A 7 1.89 -6.28 -17.36
C LEU A 7 0.84 -7.38 -17.66
N VAL A 8 0.20 -7.92 -16.63
CA VAL A 8 -0.82 -8.98 -16.78
C VAL A 8 -2.06 -8.48 -17.52
N LEU A 9 -2.52 -7.27 -17.24
CA LEU A 9 -3.67 -6.66 -17.93
C LEU A 9 -3.36 -6.37 -19.41
N ARG A 10 -2.11 -5.99 -19.74
CA ARG A 10 -1.66 -5.83 -21.13
C ARG A 10 -1.59 -7.15 -21.86
N TYR A 11 -1.15 -8.22 -21.20
CA TYR A 11 -1.08 -9.54 -21.84
C TYR A 11 -2.48 -10.17 -22.00
N HIS A 12 -3.42 -9.84 -21.11
CA HIS A 12 -4.80 -10.34 -21.14
C HIS A 12 -5.81 -9.19 -21.28
N HIS A 13 -5.82 -8.52 -22.44
CA HIS A 13 -6.68 -7.36 -22.72
C HIS A 13 -8.17 -7.55 -22.44
N ALA A 14 -8.71 -8.78 -22.58
CA ALA A 14 -10.10 -9.09 -22.24
C ALA A 14 -10.42 -8.85 -20.74
N ASN A 15 -9.43 -9.05 -19.86
CA ASN A 15 -9.59 -8.83 -18.42
C ASN A 15 -9.49 -7.36 -18.03
N ALA A 16 -8.85 -6.52 -18.87
CA ALA A 16 -8.75 -5.08 -18.63
C ALA A 16 -10.09 -4.34 -18.83
N ALA A 17 -11.03 -4.94 -19.58
CA ALA A 17 -12.36 -4.39 -19.81
C ALA A 17 -13.34 -4.66 -18.64
N LEU A 18 -12.96 -5.52 -17.69
CA LEU A 18 -13.80 -5.96 -16.58
C LEU A 18 -13.22 -5.45 -15.25
N GLU A 19 -13.88 -4.46 -14.65
CA GLU A 19 -13.45 -3.86 -13.38
C GLU A 19 -13.32 -4.91 -12.26
N GLN A 20 -14.26 -5.86 -12.20
CA GLN A 20 -14.24 -6.95 -11.22
C GLN A 20 -13.01 -7.86 -11.39
N SER A 21 -12.65 -8.21 -12.62
CA SER A 21 -11.46 -9.03 -12.91
C SER A 21 -10.18 -8.28 -12.56
N THR A 22 -10.14 -6.97 -12.80
CA THR A 22 -9.00 -6.12 -12.48
C THR A 22 -8.73 -6.06 -10.98
N ARG A 23 -9.79 -5.99 -10.14
CA ARG A 23 -9.66 -6.06 -8.67
C ARG A 23 -9.10 -7.39 -8.20
N VAL A 24 -9.66 -8.51 -8.66
CA VAL A 24 -9.20 -9.86 -8.25
C VAL A 24 -7.74 -10.09 -8.65
N ILE A 25 -7.34 -9.67 -9.84
CA ILE A 25 -5.95 -9.76 -10.31
C ILE A 25 -5.03 -8.88 -9.45
N THR A 26 -5.49 -7.70 -9.06
CA THR A 26 -4.74 -6.77 -8.21
C THR A 26 -4.56 -7.33 -6.80
N ASP A 27 -5.58 -7.96 -6.23
CA ASP A 27 -5.52 -8.60 -4.92
C ASP A 27 -4.59 -9.83 -4.95
N PHE A 28 -4.64 -10.61 -6.03
CA PHE A 28 -3.81 -11.82 -6.18
C PHE A 28 -2.33 -11.50 -6.44
N LEU A 29 -2.05 -10.51 -7.28
CA LEU A 29 -0.68 -10.08 -7.62
C LEU A 29 -0.14 -8.99 -6.70
N GLY A 30 -0.96 -8.55 -5.75
CA GLY A 30 -0.60 -7.55 -4.76
C GLY A 30 0.60 -8.01 -3.92
N PRO A 31 1.29 -7.06 -3.26
CA PRO A 31 2.33 -7.40 -2.30
C PRO A 31 1.80 -8.34 -1.20
N SER A 32 2.74 -9.08 -0.60
CA SER A 32 2.45 -9.97 0.53
C SER A 32 1.61 -9.26 1.61
N PRO A 33 0.62 -9.92 2.21
CA PRO A 33 -0.16 -9.34 3.31
C PRO A 33 0.71 -8.97 4.52
N PHE A 34 1.92 -9.52 4.62
CA PHE A 34 2.91 -9.24 5.66
C PHE A 34 3.84 -8.07 5.32
N LEU A 35 3.72 -7.47 4.14
CA LEU A 35 4.54 -6.34 3.75
C LEU A 35 4.05 -5.07 4.46
N SER A 36 4.88 -4.58 5.38
CA SER A 36 4.63 -3.35 6.12
C SER A 36 4.92 -2.13 5.23
N LEU A 37 4.29 -0.97 5.50
CA LEU A 37 4.55 0.27 4.75
C LEU A 37 6.02 0.70 4.86
N SER A 38 6.62 0.58 6.05
CA SER A 38 8.03 0.89 6.29
C SER A 38 9.00 -0.06 5.58
N ASP A 39 8.66 -1.34 5.45
CA ASP A 39 9.41 -2.26 4.59
C ASP A 39 9.23 -1.93 3.11
N ALA A 40 8.03 -1.49 2.71
CA ALA A 40 7.76 -1.05 1.34
C ALA A 40 8.59 0.19 0.95
N CYS A 41 8.89 1.08 1.91
CA CYS A 41 9.79 2.22 1.69
C CYS A 41 11.17 1.79 1.18
N LYS A 42 11.66 0.59 1.55
CA LYS A 42 12.96 0.06 1.11
C LYS A 42 13.05 -0.14 -0.40
N PHE A 43 11.92 -0.25 -1.10
CA PHE A 43 11.88 -0.38 -2.56
C PHE A 43 11.93 0.95 -3.31
N GLY A 44 11.80 2.11 -2.64
CA GLY A 44 11.84 3.41 -3.31
C GLY A 44 10.66 3.66 -4.27
N SER A 45 9.54 2.95 -4.10
CA SER A 45 8.40 2.99 -5.02
C SER A 45 7.20 3.66 -4.37
N ILE A 46 6.95 4.93 -4.69
CA ILE A 46 5.74 5.64 -4.26
C ILE A 46 4.48 4.92 -4.72
N THR A 47 4.47 4.37 -5.93
CA THR A 47 3.32 3.62 -6.45
C THR A 47 2.98 2.39 -5.61
N LEU A 48 3.98 1.77 -4.97
CA LEU A 48 3.75 0.69 -4.02
C LEU A 48 3.17 1.20 -2.71
N LEU A 49 3.65 2.34 -2.19
CA LEU A 49 3.11 2.95 -0.98
C LEU A 49 1.65 3.38 -1.17
N GLU A 50 1.35 4.02 -2.30
CA GLU A 50 -0.02 4.36 -2.72
C GLU A 50 -0.92 3.12 -2.77
N TRP A 51 -0.42 2.02 -3.34
CA TRP A 51 -1.20 0.79 -3.39
C TRP A 51 -1.51 0.24 -2.00
N ILE A 52 -0.53 0.17 -1.10
CA ILE A 52 -0.72 -0.31 0.28
C ILE A 52 -1.67 0.61 1.03
N TRP A 53 -1.56 1.92 0.80
CA TRP A 53 -2.44 2.92 1.40
C TRP A 53 -3.89 2.77 0.95
N GLU A 54 -4.13 2.68 -0.35
CA GLU A 54 -5.48 2.51 -0.91
C GLU A 54 -6.10 1.16 -0.53
N ALA A 55 -5.29 0.10 -0.42
CA ALA A 55 -5.75 -1.22 0.03
C ALA A 55 -6.12 -1.26 1.52
N SER A 56 -5.62 -0.33 2.33
CA SER A 56 -5.95 -0.28 3.76
C SER A 56 -7.35 0.26 3.98
N CYS A 57 -8.06 -0.17 5.02
CA CYS A 57 -9.36 0.39 5.40
C CYS A 57 -9.22 1.41 6.54
N THR A 58 -10.11 2.40 6.61
CA THR A 58 -10.07 3.45 7.66
C THR A 58 -10.80 3.08 8.94
N ARG A 59 -11.71 2.10 8.91
CA ARG A 59 -12.48 1.66 10.08
C ARG A 59 -12.30 0.17 10.28
N GLU A 60 -12.36 -0.28 11.52
CA GLU A 60 -12.21 -1.70 11.84
C GLU A 60 -13.32 -2.56 11.22
N ALA A 61 -14.53 -2.01 11.09
CA ALA A 61 -15.68 -2.69 10.50
C ALA A 61 -15.53 -2.96 8.99
N ASP A 62 -14.65 -2.22 8.31
CA ASP A 62 -14.42 -2.32 6.86
C ASP A 62 -13.24 -3.25 6.52
N ARG A 63 -12.64 -3.90 7.53
CA ARG A 63 -11.52 -4.83 7.33
C ARG A 63 -11.95 -5.99 6.45
N THR A 64 -11.14 -6.29 5.45
CA THR A 64 -11.38 -7.47 4.60
C THR A 64 -11.15 -8.76 5.40
N PRO A 65 -11.90 -9.85 5.12
CA PRO A 65 -11.65 -11.14 5.75
C PRO A 65 -10.22 -11.62 5.50
N GLY A 66 -9.58 -12.15 6.55
CA GLY A 66 -8.20 -12.61 6.50
C GLY A 66 -7.20 -11.61 7.11
N TRP A 67 -5.95 -12.07 7.24
CA TRP A 67 -4.90 -11.28 7.87
C TRP A 67 -4.12 -10.49 6.82
N SER A 68 -3.97 -9.17 7.02
CA SER A 68 -3.05 -8.31 6.27
C SER A 68 -2.65 -7.09 7.11
N LEU A 69 -1.41 -6.62 6.99
CA LEU A 69 -0.97 -5.39 7.63
C LEU A 69 -1.68 -4.15 7.05
N ALA A 70 -2.02 -4.17 5.76
CA ALA A 70 -2.80 -3.11 5.14
C ALA A 70 -4.15 -2.92 5.85
N ASN A 71 -4.85 -3.99 6.26
CA ASN A 71 -6.11 -3.87 7.01
C ASN A 71 -5.99 -3.03 8.30
N PHE A 72 -4.83 -3.04 8.96
CA PHE A 72 -4.62 -2.31 10.22
C PHE A 72 -4.03 -0.92 10.02
N LEU A 73 -3.38 -0.64 8.89
CA LEU A 73 -2.59 0.58 8.65
C LEU A 73 -3.36 1.87 8.99
N ARG A 74 -4.62 1.98 8.56
CA ARG A 74 -5.47 3.16 8.79
C ARG A 74 -6.63 2.93 9.75
N SER A 75 -6.87 1.69 10.18
CA SER A 75 -7.98 1.36 11.09
C SER A 75 -7.55 1.20 12.54
N ASP A 76 -6.25 0.99 12.82
CA ASP A 76 -5.69 0.93 14.17
C ASP A 76 -4.77 2.15 14.42
N GLN A 77 -5.14 2.97 15.40
CA GLN A 77 -4.43 4.22 15.69
C GLN A 77 -3.00 4.01 16.20
N HIS A 78 -2.74 2.94 16.95
CA HIS A 78 -1.41 2.66 17.49
C HIS A 78 -0.49 2.17 16.38
N TYR A 79 -1.00 1.28 15.53
CA TYR A 79 -0.27 0.80 14.37
C TYR A 79 0.01 1.90 13.35
N LEU A 80 -0.97 2.79 13.09
CA LEU A 80 -0.80 3.98 12.24
C LEU A 80 0.39 4.84 12.71
N LYS A 81 0.41 5.24 13.98
CA LYS A 81 1.49 6.09 14.56
C LYS A 81 2.84 5.39 14.52
N TRP A 82 2.87 4.09 14.84
CA TRP A 82 4.09 3.30 14.76
C TRP A 82 4.61 3.21 13.33
N GLN A 83 3.72 3.00 12.35
CA GLN A 83 4.10 2.96 10.95
C GLN A 83 4.56 4.30 10.40
N PHE A 84 3.96 5.41 10.82
CA PHE A 84 4.45 6.74 10.48
C PHE A 84 5.93 6.89 10.86
N ALA A 85 6.27 6.62 12.12
CA ALA A 85 7.63 6.74 12.62
C ALA A 85 8.61 5.84 11.86
N LYS A 86 8.22 4.57 11.63
CA LYS A 86 9.07 3.59 10.94
C LYS A 86 9.22 3.86 9.45
N ALA A 87 8.16 4.30 8.77
CA ALA A 87 8.21 4.66 7.37
C ALA A 87 9.04 5.92 7.16
N LEU A 88 8.89 6.92 8.03
CA LEU A 88 9.68 8.15 7.98
C LEU A 88 11.17 7.86 8.19
N GLU A 89 11.51 7.04 9.19
CA GLU A 89 12.88 6.56 9.42
C GLU A 89 13.45 5.87 8.16
N ALA A 90 12.69 4.96 7.55
CA ALA A 90 13.11 4.24 6.36
C ALA A 90 13.31 5.18 5.14
N ALA A 91 12.39 6.11 4.91
CA ALA A 91 12.46 7.07 3.81
C ALA A 91 13.65 8.05 4.00
N ALA A 92 13.83 8.57 5.22
CA ALA A 92 14.93 9.47 5.55
C ALA A 92 16.30 8.77 5.44
N THR A 93 16.41 7.52 5.90
CA THR A 93 17.64 6.71 5.76
C THR A 93 18.04 6.51 4.31
N ARG A 94 17.05 6.46 3.39
CA ARG A 94 17.29 6.36 1.95
C ARG A 94 17.64 7.69 1.30
N GLY A 95 17.42 8.81 1.98
CA GLY A 95 17.52 10.15 1.38
C GLY A 95 16.44 10.44 0.33
N ASP A 96 15.31 9.74 0.37
CA ASP A 96 14.23 9.90 -0.61
C ASP A 96 13.24 10.98 -0.17
N LEU A 97 13.52 12.23 -0.53
CA LEU A 97 12.70 13.38 -0.13
C LEU A 97 11.25 13.25 -0.60
N ARG A 98 11.02 12.73 -1.81
CA ARG A 98 9.66 12.57 -2.35
C ARG A 98 8.84 11.59 -1.51
N MET A 99 9.49 10.56 -1.00
CA MET A 99 8.86 9.61 -0.08
C MET A 99 8.58 10.21 1.28
N VAL A 100 9.47 11.05 1.80
CA VAL A 100 9.23 11.81 3.04
C VAL A 100 8.01 12.72 2.88
N GLU A 101 7.92 13.48 1.79
CA GLU A 101 6.77 14.33 1.48
C GLU A 101 5.47 13.52 1.37
N TRP A 102 5.53 12.37 0.70
CA TRP A 102 4.41 11.46 0.58
C TRP A 102 3.92 10.97 1.95
N ILE A 103 4.84 10.58 2.85
CA ILE A 103 4.50 10.13 4.21
C ILE A 103 3.79 11.25 4.98
N PHE A 104 4.31 12.48 4.96
CA PHE A 104 3.66 13.59 5.66
C PHE A 104 2.27 13.93 5.10
N ALA A 105 2.07 13.80 3.79
CA ALA A 105 0.77 14.03 3.16
C ALA A 105 -0.28 12.98 3.58
N HIS A 106 0.13 11.73 3.79
CA HIS A 106 -0.78 10.61 4.06
C HIS A 106 -1.04 10.38 5.56
N PHE A 107 -0.16 10.84 6.44
CA PHE A 107 -0.32 10.71 7.90
C PHE A 107 -0.62 12.07 8.57
N PRO A 108 -1.77 12.72 8.30
CA PRO A 108 -2.09 13.99 8.94
C PRO A 108 -2.25 13.82 10.44
N GLY A 109 -1.51 14.61 11.23
CA GLY A 109 -1.61 14.64 12.68
C GLY A 109 -0.84 13.54 13.42
N CYS A 110 0.06 12.82 12.74
CA CYS A 110 1.10 12.02 13.38
C CYS A 110 2.37 12.86 13.65
#